data_AF-A0A821JLV9-F1
#
_entry.id   AF-A0A821JLV9-F1
#
_cell.length_a   1.000
_cell.length_b   1.000
_cell.length_c   1.000
_cell.angle_alpha   90.00
_cell.angle_beta   90.00
_cell.angle_gamma   90.00
#
_symmetry.space_group_name_H-M   'P 1'
#
loop_
_entity.id
_entity.type
_entity.pdbx_description
1 polymer ?
#
loop_
_entity_poly.entity_id
_entity_poly.type
_entity_poly.pdbx_seq_one_letter_code
_entity_poly.pdbx_strand_id
1 'polypeptide(L)'
;MWSYISHCFLLLFLCNHVTNTRQIPFDTIVPPYFEGRFSNGPVWIEKLGVSNIKNYAYGGAATDNDFIQGYTASDTIPVPGVRQQIKIYFNQTNITTVNSMRTLHVIRAGGNDYYANKTISPSRVIASILNCVKDLFEIGVKHILI
;
A
#
# COMPACT_ATOMS: atom_id res chain seq x y z
N MET A 1 -37.35 -7.57 -6.81
CA MET A 1 -36.65 -6.26 -6.65
C MET A 1 -36.11 -6.22 -5.23
N TRP A 2 -34.87 -5.74 -5.04
CA TRP A 2 -34.08 -5.70 -3.79
C TRP A 2 -33.30 -6.97 -3.42
N SER A 3 -32.07 -7.07 -3.92
CA SER A 3 -30.97 -7.74 -3.23
C SER A 3 -29.82 -6.74 -3.13
N TYR A 4 -29.78 -6.04 -2.00
CA TYR A 4 -28.65 -5.24 -1.55
C TYR A 4 -27.60 -6.18 -1.00
N ILE A 5 -26.46 -6.30 -1.67
CA ILE A 5 -25.22 -6.70 -1.01
C ILE A 5 -24.10 -5.74 -1.46
N SER A 6 -23.80 -4.83 -0.53
CA SER A 6 -22.72 -3.85 -0.56
C SER A 6 -21.37 -4.53 -0.35
N HIS A 7 -20.62 -4.75 -1.43
CA HIS A 7 -19.21 -5.08 -1.32
C HIS A 7 -18.44 -4.16 -2.26
N CYS A 8 -18.03 -3.00 -1.74
CA CYS A 8 -16.91 -2.25 -2.30
C CYS A 8 -15.64 -2.83 -1.69
N PHE A 9 -14.70 -3.23 -2.52
CA PHE A 9 -13.42 -3.77 -2.09
C PHE A 9 -12.38 -2.67 -2.14
N LEU A 10 -11.60 -2.54 -1.08
CA LEU A 10 -10.48 -1.61 -1.06
C LEU A 10 -9.19 -2.40 -1.03
N LEU A 11 -8.32 -2.11 -1.99
CA LEU A 11 -7.00 -2.70 -2.08
C LEU A 11 -5.93 -1.66 -1.86
N LEU A 12 -5.09 -1.85 -0.85
CA LEU A 12 -4.14 -0.85 -0.39
C LEU A 12 -2.71 -1.25 -0.70
N PHE A 13 -2.00 -0.39 -1.41
CA PHE A 13 -0.55 -0.41 -1.61
C PHE A 13 0.03 0.87 -1.02
N LEU A 14 0.46 0.81 0.24
CA LEU A 14 0.89 2.01 0.95
C LEU A 14 2.36 1.88 1.36
N CYS A 15 3.05 2.99 1.18
CA CYS A 15 4.47 3.19 1.38
C CYS A 15 4.72 4.15 2.56
N ASN A 16 3.86 4.20 3.58
CA ASN A 16 4.17 5.01 4.77
C ASN A 16 3.61 4.46 6.10
N HIS A 17 4.35 4.80 7.16
CA HIS A 17 4.12 4.49 8.57
C HIS A 17 2.63 4.64 8.97
N VAL A 18 1.97 5.72 8.56
CA VAL A 18 0.62 6.15 8.99
C VAL A 18 -0.55 5.21 8.59
N THR A 19 -0.31 4.06 7.97
CA THR A 19 -1.39 3.20 7.42
C THR A 19 -1.11 1.70 7.48
N ASN A 20 -0.04 1.28 8.15
CA ASN A 20 0.30 -0.14 8.22
C ASN A 20 -0.74 -0.90 9.07
N THR A 21 -1.37 -1.94 8.50
CA THR A 21 -2.23 -2.88 9.25
C THR A 21 -1.67 -4.31 9.23
N ARG A 22 -0.50 -4.55 8.61
CA ARG A 22 0.16 -5.87 8.62
C ARG A 22 1.41 -5.82 9.50
N GLN A 23 1.37 -6.65 10.55
CA GLN A 23 2.51 -7.01 11.37
C GLN A 23 3.64 -7.52 10.47
N ILE A 24 4.73 -6.75 10.43
CA ILE A 24 6.04 -7.30 10.08
C ILE A 24 6.38 -8.31 11.18
N PRO A 25 7.01 -9.46 10.87
CA PRO A 25 7.36 -10.43 11.90
C PRO A 25 8.30 -9.78 12.91
N PHE A 26 7.78 -9.53 14.11
CA PHE A 26 8.51 -9.32 15.36
C PHE A 26 9.59 -8.24 15.40
N ASP A 27 9.21 -7.00 15.07
CA ASP A 27 9.52 -5.88 15.97
C ASP A 27 8.17 -5.38 16.48
N THR A 28 7.84 -5.69 17.73
CA THR A 28 6.59 -5.28 18.33
C THR A 28 6.53 -3.76 18.31
N ILE A 29 5.68 -3.21 17.44
CA ILE A 29 5.24 -1.82 17.48
C ILE A 29 4.48 -1.64 18.80
N VAL A 30 5.24 -1.38 19.88
CA VAL A 30 4.77 -1.13 21.25
C VAL A 30 4.40 0.35 21.40
N PRO A 31 3.74 0.78 22.49
CA PRO A 31 3.35 2.18 22.69
C PRO A 31 4.45 3.19 22.27
N PRO A 32 4.08 4.30 21.61
CA PRO A 32 2.77 4.96 21.63
C PRO A 32 1.80 4.58 20.49
N TYR A 33 2.00 3.44 19.83
CA TYR A 33 1.26 3.04 18.64
C TYR A 33 -0.01 2.23 18.95
N PHE A 34 -1.13 2.63 18.36
CA PHE A 34 -2.44 2.01 18.53
C PHE A 34 -2.53 0.71 17.73
N GLU A 35 -2.60 -0.44 18.41
CA GLU A 35 -2.81 -1.76 17.80
C GLU A 35 -1.93 -2.03 16.55
N GLY A 36 -0.64 -1.67 16.61
CA GLY A 36 0.31 -1.86 15.51
C GLY A 36 0.22 -0.86 14.36
N ARG A 37 -0.67 0.15 14.45
CA ARG A 37 -0.72 1.28 13.52
C ARG A 37 0.31 2.32 13.96
N PHE A 38 1.01 2.96 13.02
CA PHE A 38 1.85 4.11 13.36
C PHE A 38 1.02 5.38 13.53
N SER A 39 0.11 5.33 14.49
CA SER A 39 -0.88 6.35 14.84
C SER A 39 -1.31 6.08 16.29
N ASN A 40 -1.92 7.06 16.95
CA ASN A 40 -2.54 6.92 18.27
C ASN A 40 -4.02 6.47 18.20
N GLY A 41 -4.46 6.01 17.03
CA GLY A 41 -5.82 5.54 16.76
C GLY A 41 -5.96 5.00 15.34
N PRO A 42 -7.19 4.69 14.89
CA PRO A 42 -7.45 4.21 13.53
C PRO A 42 -6.91 5.15 12.47
N VAL A 43 -6.33 4.58 11.43
CA VAL A 43 -5.74 5.31 10.31
C VAL A 43 -6.82 5.78 9.33
N TRP A 44 -6.52 6.76 8.47
CA TRP A 44 -7.52 7.39 7.61
C TRP A 44 -8.34 6.39 6.77
N ILE A 45 -7.70 5.30 6.35
CA ILE A 45 -8.35 4.29 5.51
C ILE A 45 -9.40 3.47 6.25
N GLU A 46 -9.20 3.24 7.55
CA GLU A 46 -10.16 2.55 8.42
C GLU A 46 -11.38 3.44 8.69
N LYS A 47 -11.27 4.76 8.48
CA LYS A 47 -12.35 5.73 8.64
C LYS A 47 -13.23 5.90 7.39
N LEU A 48 -12.89 5.27 6.26
CA LEU A 48 -13.66 5.38 5.01
C LEU A 48 -14.98 4.60 5.02
N GLY A 49 -15.22 3.74 6.03
CA GLY A 49 -16.47 2.97 6.13
C GLY A 49 -16.61 1.85 5.09
N VAL A 50 -15.50 1.40 4.49
CA VAL A 50 -15.48 0.23 3.59
C VAL A 50 -15.43 -1.08 4.38
N SER A 51 -16.32 -2.01 4.02
CA SER A 51 -16.51 -3.27 4.75
C SER A 51 -15.46 -4.35 4.45
N ASN A 52 -14.72 -4.23 3.34
CA ASN A 52 -13.72 -5.22 2.94
C ASN A 52 -12.43 -4.54 2.48
N ILE A 53 -11.43 -4.55 3.36
CA ILE A 53 -10.13 -3.96 3.13
C ILE A 53 -9.09 -5.09 3.01
N LYS A 54 -8.40 -5.15 1.87
CA LYS A 54 -7.21 -5.97 1.70
C LYS A 54 -5.98 -5.07 1.71
N ASN A 55 -5.14 -5.21 2.75
CA ASN A 55 -3.94 -4.41 2.91
C ASN A 55 -2.67 -5.17 2.51
N TYR A 56 -1.98 -4.65 1.49
CA TYR A 56 -0.68 -5.12 1.02
C TYR A 56 0.47 -4.20 1.43
N ALA A 57 0.16 -3.10 2.13
CA ALA A 57 1.13 -2.12 2.57
C ALA A 57 2.15 -2.69 3.55
N TYR A 58 3.38 -2.22 3.40
CA TYR A 58 4.45 -2.41 4.38
C TYR A 58 4.92 -1.06 4.87
N GLY A 59 5.05 -0.92 6.20
CA GLY A 59 5.75 0.22 6.79
C GLY A 59 7.19 0.27 6.27
N GLY A 60 7.63 1.45 5.82
CA GLY A 60 8.99 1.66 5.31
C GLY A 60 9.20 1.26 3.84
N ALA A 61 8.17 0.76 3.14
CA ALA A 61 8.26 0.52 1.71
C ALA A 61 8.55 1.81 0.93
N ALA A 62 9.42 1.75 -0.08
CA ALA A 62 9.58 2.80 -1.08
C ALA A 62 8.63 2.57 -2.27
N THR A 63 8.67 3.44 -3.29
CA THR A 63 7.88 3.24 -4.52
C THR A 63 8.25 1.95 -5.27
N ASP A 64 9.53 1.64 -5.39
CA ASP A 64 10.04 0.46 -6.10
C ASP A 64 11.41 0.06 -5.53
N ASN A 65 11.59 -1.21 -5.14
CA ASN A 65 12.87 -1.69 -4.64
C ASN A 65 13.99 -1.68 -5.69
N ASP A 66 13.66 -1.70 -6.99
CA ASP A 66 14.65 -1.58 -8.07
C ASP A 66 15.14 -0.12 -8.23
N PHE A 67 14.40 0.84 -7.68
CA PHE A 67 14.77 2.25 -7.62
C PHE A 67 15.43 2.59 -6.28
N ILE A 68 14.78 2.25 -5.17
CA ILE A 68 15.23 2.43 -3.78
C ILE A 68 14.69 1.27 -2.95
N GLN A 69 15.57 0.51 -2.29
CA GLN A 69 15.14 -0.54 -1.37
C GLN A 69 14.48 0.07 -0.13
N GLY A 70 13.24 -0.33 0.17
CA GLY A 70 12.58 0.00 1.43
C GLY A 70 13.04 -0.89 2.58
N TYR A 71 13.03 -0.38 3.81
CA TYR A 71 13.41 -1.15 5.01
C TYR A 71 12.38 -0.96 6.14
N THR A 72 12.42 -1.83 7.15
CA THR A 72 11.72 -1.60 8.42
C THR A 72 12.18 -0.31 9.10
N ALA A 73 11.47 0.17 10.12
CA ALA A 73 11.83 1.40 10.84
C ALA A 73 13.23 1.37 11.51
N SER A 74 13.77 0.18 11.75
CA SER A 74 15.13 -0.06 12.22
C SER A 74 16.20 0.04 11.12
N ASP A 75 15.80 0.19 9.86
CA ASP A 75 16.65 0.11 8.66
C ASP A 75 17.42 -1.22 8.51
N THR A 76 16.93 -2.30 9.15
CA THR A 76 17.63 -3.60 9.18
C THR A 76 17.02 -4.67 8.27
N ILE A 77 15.70 -4.66 8.06
CA ILE A 77 15.00 -5.72 7.33
C ILE A 77 14.41 -5.13 6.04
N PRO A 78 14.76 -5.65 4.85
CA PRO A 78 14.20 -5.15 3.61
C PRO A 78 12.70 -5.49 3.51
N VAL A 79 11.91 -4.52 3.04
CA VAL A 79 10.47 -4.69 2.81
C VAL A 79 10.13 -4.53 1.33
N PRO A 80 9.03 -5.12 0.83
CA PRO A 80 8.63 -4.96 -0.57
C PRO A 80 8.15 -3.52 -0.83
N GLY A 81 8.74 -2.87 -1.84
CA GLY A 81 8.26 -1.61 -2.40
C GLY A 81 6.88 -1.75 -3.06
N VAL A 82 6.25 -0.63 -3.41
CA VAL A 82 4.87 -0.63 -3.95
C VAL A 82 4.74 -1.51 -5.20
N ARG A 83 5.68 -1.46 -6.13
CA ARG A 83 5.66 -2.35 -7.31
C ARG A 83 5.76 -3.83 -6.95
N GLN A 84 6.57 -4.18 -5.95
CA GLN A 84 6.64 -5.56 -5.45
C GLN A 84 5.34 -5.96 -4.72
N GLN A 85 4.70 -5.05 -3.98
CA GLN A 85 3.38 -5.30 -3.38
C GLN A 85 2.30 -5.53 -4.45
N ILE A 86 2.32 -4.80 -5.57
CA ILE A 86 1.43 -5.02 -6.72
C ILE A 86 1.61 -6.42 -7.30
N LYS A 87 2.87 -6.88 -7.47
CA LYS A 87 3.17 -8.25 -7.91
C LYS A 87 2.64 -9.29 -6.92
N ILE A 88 2.80 -9.07 -5.61
CA ILE A 88 2.24 -9.95 -4.57
C ILE A 88 0.72 -10.01 -4.67
N TYR A 89 0.06 -8.87 -4.82
CA TYR A 89 -1.39 -8.81 -5.02
C TYR A 89 -1.83 -9.62 -6.23
N PHE A 90 -1.17 -9.42 -7.38
CA PHE A 90 -1.48 -10.14 -8.61
C PHE A 90 -1.33 -11.66 -8.43
N ASN A 91 -0.25 -12.10 -7.80
CA ASN A 91 -0.01 -13.52 -7.56
C ASN A 91 -0.99 -14.15 -6.57
N GLN A 92 -1.46 -13.39 -5.58
CA GLN A 92 -2.36 -13.90 -4.53
C GLN A 92 -3.84 -13.74 -4.86
N THR A 93 -4.17 -12.97 -5.90
CA THR A 93 -5.55 -12.62 -6.22
C THR A 93 -5.95 -13.21 -7.55
N ASN A 94 -6.99 -14.05 -7.53
CA ASN A 94 -7.64 -14.45 -8.76
C ASN A 94 -8.39 -13.25 -9.34
N ILE A 95 -7.81 -12.59 -10.35
CA ILE A 95 -8.35 -11.35 -10.93
C ILE A 95 -9.77 -11.54 -11.50
N THR A 96 -10.14 -12.78 -11.85
CA THR A 96 -11.48 -13.10 -12.37
C THR A 96 -12.56 -13.03 -11.29
N THR A 97 -12.16 -13.08 -10.02
CA THR A 97 -13.07 -12.99 -8.86
C THR A 97 -13.17 -11.58 -8.29
N VAL A 98 -12.26 -10.68 -8.68
CA VAL A 98 -12.29 -9.27 -8.25
C VAL A 98 -13.24 -8.51 -9.15
N ASN A 99 -14.28 -7.92 -8.55
CA ASN A 99 -15.13 -6.99 -9.27
C ASN A 99 -14.39 -5.66 -9.46
N SER A 100 -13.67 -5.53 -10.58
CA SER A 100 -12.88 -4.33 -10.91
C SER A 100 -13.70 -3.04 -11.01
N MET A 101 -15.02 -3.13 -11.22
CA MET A 101 -15.93 -1.98 -11.22
C MET A 101 -16.32 -1.50 -9.83
N ARG A 102 -16.10 -2.32 -8.79
CA ARG A 102 -16.44 -2.03 -7.40
C ARG A 102 -15.23 -2.08 -6.47
N THR A 103 -14.04 -2.17 -7.04
CA THR A 103 -12.79 -2.22 -6.28
C THR A 103 -12.05 -0.90 -6.46
N LEU A 104 -11.72 -0.24 -5.35
CA LEU A 104 -10.83 0.92 -5.34
C LEU A 104 -9.44 0.47 -4.95
N HIS A 105 -8.45 0.80 -5.78
CA HIS A 105 -7.05 0.56 -5.52
C HIS A 105 -6.41 1.85 -5.02
N VAL A 106 -5.72 1.82 -3.88
CA VAL A 106 -5.11 3.01 -3.29
C VAL A 106 -3.60 2.84 -3.32
N ILE A 107 -2.92 3.79 -3.96
CA ILE A 107 -1.48 3.95 -3.87
C ILE A 107 -1.20 5.14 -2.97
N ARG A 108 -0.29 4.99 -2.00
CA ARG A 108 0.29 6.15 -1.29
C ARG A 108 1.76 5.91 -1.15
N ALA A 109 2.59 6.65 -1.89
CA ALA A 109 4.01 6.37 -1.94
C ALA A 109 4.89 7.61 -2.08
N GLY A 110 6.21 7.42 -2.01
CA GLY A 110 7.21 8.47 -2.21
C GLY A 110 7.85 9.02 -0.94
N GLY A 111 7.26 8.82 0.23
CA GLY A 111 7.80 9.35 1.49
C GLY A 111 9.12 8.69 1.87
N ASN A 112 9.17 7.35 1.87
CA ASN A 112 10.37 6.62 2.24
C ASN A 112 11.48 6.72 1.18
N ASP A 113 11.13 7.05 -0.06
CA ASP A 113 12.12 7.36 -1.11
C ASP A 113 13.03 8.53 -0.69
N TYR A 114 12.43 9.61 -0.17
CA TYR A 114 13.17 10.75 0.37
C TYR A 114 13.79 10.50 1.74
N TYR A 115 13.18 9.64 2.56
CA TYR A 115 13.78 9.22 3.82
C TYR A 115 15.12 8.51 3.57
N ALA A 116 15.11 7.53 2.66
CA ALA A 116 16.29 6.77 2.28
C ALA A 116 17.31 7.62 1.53
N ASN A 117 16.86 8.53 0.65
CA ASN A 117 17.75 9.42 -0.07
C ASN A 117 17.13 10.80 -0.30
N LYS A 118 17.59 11.76 0.50
CA LYS A 118 17.09 13.14 0.54
C LYS A 118 17.42 13.97 -0.70
N THR A 119 18.35 13.52 -1.56
CA THR A 119 18.82 14.30 -2.72
C THR A 119 18.15 13.86 -4.04
N ILE A 120 17.25 12.89 -3.99
CA ILE A 120 16.53 12.41 -5.17
C ILE A 120 15.67 13.52 -5.76
N SER A 121 15.66 13.62 -7.09
CA SER A 121 14.80 14.57 -7.77
C SER A 121 13.32 14.13 -7.71
N PRO A 122 12.37 15.07 -7.49
CA PRO A 122 10.95 14.75 -7.49
C PRO A 122 10.46 14.06 -8.76
N SER A 123 11.04 14.41 -9.91
CA SER A 123 10.73 13.77 -11.19
C SER A 123 10.95 12.26 -11.19
N ARG A 124 11.97 11.75 -10.48
CA ARG A 124 12.25 10.32 -10.42
C ARG A 124 11.26 9.57 -9.52
N VAL A 125 10.89 10.17 -8.39
CA VAL A 125 9.86 9.59 -7.50
C VAL A 125 8.51 9.54 -8.21
N ILE A 126 8.13 10.62 -8.90
CA ILE A 126 6.89 10.65 -9.71
C ILE A 126 6.94 9.61 -10.83
N ALA A 127 8.05 9.47 -11.54
CA ALA A 127 8.19 8.44 -12.56
C ALA A 127 7.99 7.02 -11.99
N SER A 128 8.50 6.76 -10.78
CA SER A 128 8.30 5.48 -10.08
C SER A 128 6.84 5.24 -9.68
N ILE A 129 6.15 6.26 -9.16
CA ILE A 129 4.71 6.19 -8.86
C ILE A 129 3.89 5.93 -10.13
N LEU A 130 4.22 6.61 -11.23
CA LEU A 130 3.56 6.38 -12.52
C LEU A 130 3.78 4.96 -13.05
N ASN A 131 4.94 4.34 -12.78
CA ASN A 131 5.15 2.93 -13.10
C ASN A 131 4.27 2.02 -12.25
N CYS A 132 4.07 2.32 -10.96
CA CYS A 132 3.10 1.57 -10.12
C CYS A 132 1.68 1.63 -10.71
N VAL A 133 1.26 2.80 -11.19
CA VAL A 133 -0.06 3.00 -11.82
C VAL A 133 -0.17 2.19 -13.12
N LYS A 134 0.88 2.20 -13.95
CA LYS A 134 0.93 1.38 -15.17
C LYS A 134 0.82 -0.11 -14.87
N ASP A 135 1.57 -0.61 -13.88
CA ASP A 135 1.51 -2.01 -13.46
C ASP A 135 0.07 -2.41 -13.04
N LEU A 136 -0.67 -1.51 -12.36
CA LEU A 136 -2.07 -1.75 -12.01
C LEU A 136 -2.99 -1.78 -13.24
N PHE A 137 -2.78 -0.88 -14.21
CA PHE A 137 -3.57 -0.88 -15.43
C PHE A 137 -3.33 -2.14 -16.28
N GLU A 138 -2.10 -2.64 -16.34
CA GLU A 138 -1.75 -3.88 -17.06
C GLU A 138 -2.51 -5.10 -16.53
N ILE A 139 -2.86 -5.12 -15.24
CA ILE A 139 -3.64 -6.20 -14.63
C ILE A 139 -5.15 -5.91 -14.58
N GLY A 140 -5.62 -4.89 -15.30
CA GLY A 140 -7.05 -4.60 -15.50
C GLY A 140 -7.73 -3.79 -14.39
N VAL A 141 -6.95 -3.09 -13.55
CA VAL A 141 -7.50 -2.17 -12.54
C VAL A 141 -8.14 -0.95 -13.21
N LYS A 142 -9.25 -0.47 -12.65
CA LYS A 142 -10.05 0.62 -13.24
C LYS A 142 -10.18 1.85 -12.35
N HIS A 143 -10.15 1.68 -11.03
CA HIS A 143 -10.35 2.77 -10.08
C HIS A 143 -9.14 2.86 -9.17
N ILE A 144 -8.41 3.97 -9.28
CA ILE A 144 -7.19 4.21 -8.51
C ILE A 144 -7.33 5.55 -7.78
N LEU A 145 -6.99 5.55 -6.48
CA LEU A 145 -6.74 6.75 -5.68
C LEU A 145 -5.23 6.81 -5.41
N ILE A 146 -4.63 7.98 -5.58
CA ILE A 146 -3.19 8.24 -5.40
C ILE A 146 -3.03 9.42 -4.46
#